data_AF-A0A4P5XY17-F1
#
_entry.id   AF-A0A4P5XY17-F1
#
_cell.length_a   1.000
_cell.length_b   1.000
_cell.length_c   1.000
_cell.angle_alpha   90.00
_cell.angle_beta   90.00
_cell.angle_gamma   90.00
#
_symmetry.space_group_name_H-M   'P 1'
#
loop_
_entity.id
_entity.type
_entity.pdbx_description
1 polymer ?
#
loop_
_entity_poly.entity_id
_entity_poly.type
_entity_poly.pdbx_seq_one_letter_code
_entity_poly.pdbx_strand_id
1 'polypeptide(L)' 'MKKKPKGAGRKPAPVGNRQVNIRFPADVVAALARDAIHGERTIQAVALEIIAEHYGIEVAAPQRGRPSKVQE' A
#
# COMPACT_ATOMS: atom_id res chain seq x y z
N MET A 1 -27.29 33.34 -10.48
CA MET A 1 -26.39 32.34 -9.85
C MET A 1 -26.04 31.27 -10.86
N LYS A 2 -24.79 31.21 -11.35
CA LYS A 2 -24.35 30.16 -12.28
C LYS A 2 -23.96 28.91 -11.48
N LYS A 3 -24.71 27.81 -11.64
CA LYS A 3 -24.37 26.51 -11.04
C LYS A 3 -23.14 25.94 -11.76
N LYS A 4 -22.03 25.73 -11.02
CA LYS A 4 -20.86 25.01 -11.57
C LYS A 4 -21.26 23.55 -11.85
N PRO A 5 -20.85 22.95 -12.98
CA PRO A 5 -21.14 21.55 -13.26
C PRO A 5 -20.39 20.65 -12.28
N LYS A 6 -21.14 19.76 -11.62
CA LYS A 6 -20.63 18.74 -10.71
C LYS A 6 -20.04 17.61 -11.56
N GLY A 7 -18.76 17.72 -11.91
CA GLY A 7 -18.12 16.71 -12.76
C GLY A 7 -16.74 17.08 -13.32
N ALA A 8 -16.01 18.01 -12.71
CA ALA A 8 -14.67 18.37 -13.16
C ALA A 8 -13.63 17.44 -12.55
N GLY A 9 -13.19 16.47 -13.35
CA GLY A 9 -11.91 15.79 -13.21
C GLY A 9 -11.76 14.91 -11.97
N ARG A 10 -12.25 13.66 -12.04
CA ARG A 10 -11.46 12.60 -11.40
C ARG A 10 -10.11 12.63 -12.12
N LYS A 11 -9.09 13.22 -11.48
CA LYS A 11 -7.71 13.00 -11.91
C LYS A 11 -7.58 11.50 -12.18
N PRO A 12 -6.99 11.05 -13.31
CA PRO A 12 -6.69 9.64 -13.46
C PRO A 12 -6.00 9.23 -12.17
N ALA A 13 -6.50 8.16 -11.53
CA ALA A 13 -5.83 7.63 -10.37
C ALA A 13 -4.35 7.56 -10.75
N PRO A 14 -3.42 8.05 -9.89
CA PRO A 14 -2.00 7.82 -10.15
C PRO A 14 -1.87 6.35 -10.53
N VAL A 15 -1.05 6.04 -11.54
CA VAL A 15 -0.78 4.66 -11.98
C VAL A 15 -0.24 3.93 -10.75
N GLY A 16 -1.16 3.49 -9.91
CA GLY A 16 -0.88 2.95 -8.61
C GLY A 16 -0.29 1.58 -8.87
N ASN A 17 0.60 1.16 -7.98
CA ASN A 17 1.07 -0.21 -7.98
C ASN A 17 -0.13 -1.13 -8.19
N ARG A 18 -0.04 -2.00 -9.21
CA ARG A 18 -1.13 -2.95 -9.53
C ARG A 18 -1.51 -3.66 -8.24
N GLN A 19 -2.75 -3.46 -7.81
CA GLN A 19 -3.22 -4.06 -6.57
C GLN A 19 -3.61 -5.51 -6.83
N VAL A 20 -3.03 -6.41 -6.04
CA VAL A 20 -3.38 -7.82 -6.04
C VAL A 20 -4.01 -8.13 -4.70
N ASN A 21 -5.22 -8.71 -4.71
CA ASN A 21 -5.88 -9.18 -3.51
C ASN A 21 -5.41 -10.59 -3.18
N ILE A 22 -4.49 -10.70 -2.23
CA ILE A 22 -4.00 -12.00 -1.73
C ILE A 22 -4.79 -12.36 -0.47
N ARG A 23 -5.38 -13.55 -0.46
CA ARG A 23 -6.03 -14.11 0.74
C ARG A 23 -5.05 -15.02 1.44
N PHE A 24 -4.66 -14.67 2.66
CA PHE A 24 -3.82 -15.50 3.51
C PHE A 24 -4.66 -16.27 4.53
N PRO A 25 -4.23 -17.48 4.92
CA PRO A 25 -4.69 -18.16 6.12
C PRO A 25 -4.55 -17.27 7.37
N ALA A 26 -5.43 -17.45 8.36
CA ALA A 26 -5.51 -16.56 9.53
C ALA A 26 -4.23 -16.58 10.40
N ASP A 27 -3.60 -17.75 10.52
CA ASP A 27 -2.31 -17.96 11.19
C ASP A 27 -1.16 -17.21 10.50
N VAL A 28 -1.16 -17.20 9.16
CA VAL A 28 -0.19 -16.44 8.36
C VAL A 28 -0.39 -14.94 8.56
N VAL A 29 -1.64 -14.45 8.55
CA VAL A 29 -1.93 -13.04 8.83
C VAL A 29 -1.47 -12.65 10.24
N ALA A 30 -1.66 -13.52 11.23
CA ALA A 30 -1.21 -13.27 12.60
C ALA A 30 0.32 -13.23 12.72
N ALA A 31 1.06 -14.03 11.95
CA ALA A 31 2.52 -13.94 11.86
C ALA A 31 2.97 -12.62 11.22
N LEU A 32 2.43 -12.29 10.04
CA LEU A 32 2.75 -11.04 9.35
C LEU A 32 2.42 -9.79 10.17
N ALA A 33 1.33 -9.82 10.95
CA ALA A 33 0.95 -8.73 11.83
C ALA A 33 1.95 -8.53 12.98
N ARG A 34 2.46 -9.62 13.57
CA ARG A 34 3.51 -9.54 14.61
C ARG A 34 4.79 -8.91 14.06
N ASP A 35 5.23 -9.36 12.90
CA ASP A 35 6.45 -8.84 12.25
C ASP A 35 6.29 -7.37 11.84
N ALA A 36 5.11 -6.99 11.36
CA ALA A 36 4.79 -5.62 11.03
C ALA A 36 4.85 -4.69 12.26
N ILE A 37 4.33 -5.13 13.41
CA ILE A 37 4.39 -4.36 14.67
C ILE A 37 5.83 -4.21 15.13
N HIS A 38 6.60 -5.30 15.19
CA HIS A 38 7.99 -5.26 15.66
C HIS A 38 8.90 -4.44 14.74
N GLY A 39 8.65 -4.48 13.43
CA GLY A 39 9.42 -3.72 12.45
C GLY A 39 8.90 -2.31 12.19
N GLU A 40 7.87 -1.83 12.91
CA GLU A 40 7.19 -0.55 12.64
C GLU A 40 6.75 -0.35 11.17
N ARG A 41 6.40 -1.45 10.50
CA ARG A 41 6.06 -1.52 9.07
C ARG A 41 4.60 -1.91 8.86
N THR A 42 4.14 -1.86 7.62
CA THR A 42 2.80 -2.37 7.25
C THR A 42 2.87 -3.88 6.96
N ILE A 43 1.77 -4.61 7.17
CA ILE A 43 1.64 -6.02 6.78
C ILE A 43 1.98 -6.20 5.28
N GLN A 44 1.59 -5.23 4.45
CA GLN A 44 1.90 -5.23 3.02
C GLN A 44 3.40 -5.15 2.75
N ALA A 45 4.13 -4.31 3.50
CA ALA A 45 5.58 -4.19 3.35
C ALA A 45 6.30 -5.49 3.73
N VAL A 46 5.90 -6.11 4.85
CA VAL A 46 6.46 -7.38 5.30
C VAL A 46 6.18 -8.49 4.29
N ALA A 47 4.93 -8.61 3.81
CA ALA A 47 4.58 -9.62 2.82
C ALA A 47 5.34 -9.41 1.49
N LEU A 48 5.49 -8.15 1.05
CA LEU A 48 6.22 -7.83 -0.17
C LEU A 48 7.70 -8.18 -0.07
N GLU A 49 8.33 -7.90 1.06
CA GLU A 49 9.74 -8.23 1.33
C GLU A 49 9.98 -9.74 1.32
N ILE A 50 9.12 -10.52 1.99
CA ILE A 50 9.21 -12.00 1.98
C ILE A 50 9.09 -12.55 0.55
N ILE A 51 8.13 -12.05 -0.23
CA ILE A 51 7.95 -12.47 -1.63
C ILE A 51 9.18 -12.08 -2.46
N ALA A 52 9.67 -10.86 -2.29
CA ALA A 52 10.81 -10.33 -3.03
C ALA A 52 12.09 -11.12 -2.73
N GLU A 53 12.35 -11.42 -1.45
CA GLU A 53 13.46 -12.28 -1.03
C GLU A 53 13.37 -13.68 -1.63
N HIS A 54 12.17 -14.28 -1.61
CA HIS A 54 11.95 -15.61 -2.19
C HIS A 54 12.28 -15.68 -3.69
N TYR A 55 11.98 -14.61 -4.44
CA TYR A 55 12.25 -14.53 -5.88
C TYR A 55 13.59 -13.84 -6.23
N GLY A 56 14.36 -13.37 -5.24
CA GLY A 56 15.59 -12.62 -5.47
C GLY A 56 15.38 -11.29 -6.20
N ILE A 57 14.25 -10.61 -5.95
CA ILE A 57 13.88 -9.34 -6.58
C ILE A 57 14.13 -8.20 -5.59
N GLU A 58 14.75 -7.11 -6.03
CA GLU A 58 14.83 -5.89 -5.22
C GLU A 58 13.50 -5.12 -5.28
N VAL A 59 12.92 -4.84 -4.12
CA VAL A 59 11.68 -4.06 -4.00
C VAL A 59 11.86 -2.93 -2.99
N ALA A 60 11.37 -1.74 -3.33
CA ALA A 60 11.23 -0.69 -2.34
C ALA A 60 10.01 -1.00 -1.46
N ALA A 61 10.25 -1.31 -0.19
CA ALA A 61 9.16 -1.55 0.75
C ALA A 61 8.24 -0.32 0.84
N PRO A 62 6.90 -0.48 0.75
CA PRO A 62 5.98 0.63 0.86
C PRO A 62 6.11 1.26 2.26
N GLN A 63 6.69 2.46 2.31
CA GLN A 63 6.72 3.24 3.54
C GLN A 63 5.31 3.72 3.84
N ARG A 64 4.91 3.61 5.11
CA ARG A 64 3.68 4.22 5.60
C ARG A 64 3.82 5.73 5.37
N GLY A 65 3.12 6.25 4.37
CA GLY A 65 3.03 7.68 4.20
C GLY A 65 2.50 8.28 5.50
N ARG A 66 3.30 9.13 6.16
CA ARG A 66 2.67 10.25 6.89
C ARG A 66 1.74 10.89 5.86
N PRO A 67 0.46 11.17 6.15
CA PRO A 67 -0.41 11.80 5.19
C PRO A 67 0.31 13.04 4.68
N SER A 68 0.78 13.00 3.43
CA SER A 68 1.37 14.15 2.79
C SER A 68 0.27 15.19 2.80
N LYS A 69 0.43 16.20 3.66
CA LYS A 69 -0.24 17.46 3.45
C LYS A 69 0.10 17.82 2.01
N VAL A 70 -0.90 17.74 1.15
CA VAL A 70 -0.87 18.24 -0.21
C VAL A 70 -0.29 19.65 -0.08
N GLN A 71 0.95 19.84 -0.56
CA GLN A 71 1.54 21.18 -0.63
C GLN A 71 0.67 21.99 -1.61
N GLU A 72 0.26 23.17 -1.15
CA GLU A 72 -0.37 24.23 -1.94
C GLU A 72 0.45 24.61 -3.17
#